data_AF-A0A7K7K130-F1
#
_entry.id   AF-A0A7K7K130-F1
#
_cell.length_a   1.000
_cell.length_b   1.000
_cell.length_c   1.000
_cell.angle_alpha   90.00
_cell.angle_beta   90.00
_cell.angle_gamma   90.00
#
_symmetry.space_group_name_H-M   'P 1'
#
loop_
_entity.id
_entity.type
_entity.pdbx_description
1 polymer ?
#
loop_
_entity_poly.entity_id
_entity_poly.type
_entity_poly.pdbx_seq_one_letter_code
_entity_poly.pdbx_strand_id
1 'polypeptide(L)' 'MAGHDSGSQHQFTGFQKYFNSYTIIGRRNYVIATYTGVALLVLYFKFRPKKQAPAVTDK' A
#
# COMPACT_ATOMS: atom_id res chain seq x y z
N MET A 1 20.31 -22.45 12.43
CA MET A 1 20.97 -22.16 11.14
C MET A 1 21.97 -21.05 11.37
N ALA A 2 23.21 -21.32 10.99
CA ALA A 2 24.38 -20.49 11.20
C ALA A 2 24.35 -19.21 10.34
N GLY A 3 25.02 -18.17 10.86
CA GLY A 3 25.82 -17.28 10.02
C GLY A 3 25.17 -15.98 9.56
N HIS A 4 25.63 -14.87 10.13
CA HIS A 4 26.08 -13.72 9.35
C HIS A 4 25.08 -13.04 8.37
N ASP A 5 23.86 -12.72 8.81
CA ASP A 5 23.02 -11.72 8.09
C ASP A 5 23.30 -10.26 8.51
N SER A 6 24.37 -10.06 9.31
CA SER A 6 24.86 -8.74 9.73
C SER A 6 25.80 -8.08 8.71
N GLY A 7 26.01 -8.72 7.54
CA GLY A 7 27.07 -8.35 6.58
C GLY A 7 26.66 -7.48 5.38
N SER A 8 25.38 -7.21 5.16
CA SER A 8 24.94 -6.39 4.00
C SER A 8 23.63 -5.65 4.24
N GLN A 9 23.34 -5.26 5.49
CA GLN A 9 22.20 -4.40 5.78
C GLN A 9 22.55 -3.01 5.27
N HIS A 10 22.17 -2.69 4.03
CA HIS A 10 22.14 -1.31 3.57
C HIS A 10 21.48 -0.48 4.68
N GLN A 11 22.25 0.43 5.29
CA GLN A 11 21.78 1.32 6.34
C GLN A 11 20.92 2.40 5.69
N PHE A 12 19.75 2.00 5.20
CA PHE A 12 18.77 2.92 4.66
C PHE A 12 18.24 3.78 5.81
N THR A 13 18.17 5.08 5.57
CA THR A 13 17.66 6.05 6.53
C THR A 13 16.30 6.59 6.06
N GLY A 14 15.56 7.24 6.96
CA GLY A 14 14.27 7.84 6.65
C GLY A 14 13.25 6.83 6.09
N PHE A 15 12.58 7.20 5.00
CA PHE A 15 11.52 6.41 4.37
C PHE A 15 12.01 5.09 3.77
N GLN A 16 13.22 5.10 3.18
CA GLN A 16 13.82 3.92 2.55
C GLN A 16 14.14 2.82 3.57
N LYS A 17 14.29 3.16 4.85
CA LYS A 17 14.44 2.18 5.94
C LYS A 17 13.25 1.22 6.02
N TYR A 18 12.05 1.74 5.79
CA TYR A 18 10.80 1.00 5.93
C TYR A 18 10.21 0.56 4.59
N PHE A 19 10.53 1.23 3.50
CA PHE A 19 10.06 0.90 2.15
C PHE A 19 11.26 0.72 1.24
N ASN A 20 11.70 -0.53 1.10
CA ASN A 20 12.76 -0.93 0.18
C ASN A 20 12.54 -2.38 -0.26
N SER A 21 13.18 -2.77 -1.35
CA SER A 21 13.06 -4.13 -1.92
C SER A 21 14.09 -5.12 -1.36
N TYR A 22 15.05 -4.63 -0.58
CA TYR A 22 16.26 -5.38 -0.20
C TYR A 22 16.11 -6.11 1.14
N THR A 23 15.44 -5.50 2.11
CA THR A 23 15.22 -6.09 3.43
C THR A 23 13.86 -6.76 3.53
N ILE A 24 13.75 -7.79 4.39
CA ILE A 24 12.48 -8.48 4.65
C ILE A 24 11.43 -7.49 5.19
N ILE A 25 11.84 -6.56 6.05
CA ILE A 25 10.98 -5.52 6.62
C ILE A 25 10.46 -4.59 5.51
N GLY A 26 11.34 -4.14 4.61
CA GLY A 26 10.97 -3.28 3.49
C GLY A 26 9.94 -3.92 2.57
N ARG A 27 10.18 -5.18 2.16
CA ARG A 27 9.27 -5.93 1.30
C ARG A 27 7.92 -6.17 1.94
N ARG A 28 7.89 -6.49 3.25
CA ARG A 28 6.64 -6.69 4.00
C ARG A 28 5.80 -5.41 4.01
N ASN A 29 6.41 -4.25 4.22
CA ASN A 29 5.70 -2.99 4.28
C ASN A 29 5.08 -2.59 2.94
N TYR A 30 5.75 -2.88 1.82
CA TYR A 30 5.14 -2.73 0.49
C TYR A 30 3.87 -3.57 0.34
N VAL A 31 3.92 -4.85 0.73
CA VAL A 31 2.75 -5.75 0.66
C VAL A 31 1.59 -5.22 1.50
N ILE A 32 1.87 -4.80 2.74
CA ILE A 32 0.86 -4.20 3.62
C ILE A 32 0.28 -2.94 2.98
N ALA A 33 1.13 -2.03 2.49
CA ALA A 33 0.70 -0.78 1.86
C ALA A 33 -0.19 -1.04 0.63
N THR A 34 0.15 -2.04 -0.19
CA THR A 34 -0.67 -2.42 -1.34
C THR A 34 -2.04 -2.94 -0.91
N TYR A 35 -2.11 -3.86 0.06
CA TYR A 35 -3.39 -4.37 0.53
C TYR A 35 -4.24 -3.31 1.20
N THR A 36 -3.65 -2.47 2.05
CA THR A 36 -4.36 -1.34 2.66
C THR A 36 -4.85 -0.35 1.61
N GLY A 37 -4.03 -0.02 0.61
CA GLY A 37 -4.42 0.88 -0.48
C GLY A 37 -5.61 0.36 -1.28
N VAL A 38 -5.58 -0.91 -1.68
CA VAL A 38 -6.70 -1.54 -2.39
C VAL A 38 -7.95 -1.61 -1.51
N ALA A 39 -7.81 -2.00 -0.24
CA ALA A 39 -8.93 -2.04 0.70
C ALA A 39 -9.59 -0.66 0.87
N LEU A 40 -8.79 0.39 1.00
CA LEU A 40 -9.27 1.76 1.10
C LEU A 40 -9.95 2.23 -0.20
N LEU A 41 -9.45 1.86 -1.37
CA LEU A 41 -10.11 2.16 -2.64
C LEU A 41 -11.48 1.48 -2.74
N VAL A 42 -11.55 0.18 -2.42
CA VAL A 42 -12.82 -0.57 -2.41
C VAL A 42 -13.80 0.06 -1.42
N LEU A 43 -13.33 0.39 -0.21
CA LEU A 43 -14.12 1.04 0.82
C LEU A 43 -14.61 2.43 0.37
N TYR A 44 -13.73 3.20 -0.27
CA TYR A 44 -14.07 4.49 -0.86
C TYR A 44 -15.17 4.34 -1.91
N PHE A 45 -15.04 3.42 -2.87
CA PHE A 45 -16.08 3.21 -3.88
C PHE A 45 -17.40 2.69 -3.30
N LYS A 46 -17.34 1.90 -2.23
CA LYS A 46 -18.52 1.41 -1.51
C LYS A 46 -19.26 2.55 -0.79
N PHE A 47 -18.53 3.45 -0.13
CA PHE A 47 -19.12 4.56 0.62
C PHE A 47 -19.28 5.85 -0.18
N ARG A 48 -18.67 5.95 -1.37
CA ARG A 48 -18.84 7.11 -2.24
C ARG A 48 -20.32 7.19 -2.63
N PRO A 49 -21.05 8.23 -2.20
CA PRO A 49 -22.44 8.37 -2.56
C PRO A 49 -22.56 8.46 -4.07
N LYS A 50 -23.39 7.60 -4.67
CA LYS A 50 -23.74 7.72 -6.07
C LYS A 50 -24.41 9.08 -6.22
N LYS A 51 -23.79 10.00 -6.96
CA LYS A 51 -24.50 11.20 -7.41
C LYS A 51 -25.72 10.67 -8.16
N GLN A 52 -26.92 11.06 -7.73
CA GLN A 52 -28.13 10.80 -8.51
C GLN A 52 -27.84 11.36 -9.90
N ALA A 53 -27.73 10.48 -10.91
CA ALA A 53 -27.74 10.95 -12.28
C ALA A 53 -29.04 11.76 -12.40
N PRO A 54 -29.01 13.03 -12.83
CA PRO A 54 -30.26 13.72 -13.13
C PRO A 54 -31.00 12.83 -14.12
N ALA A 55 -32.16 12.32 -13.70
CA ALA A 55 -33.03 11.55 -14.57
C ALA A 55 -33.16 12.38 -15.84
N VAL A 56 -32.73 11.81 -16.98
CA VAL A 56 -32.91 12.43 -18.28
C VAL A 56 -34.39 12.78 -18.35
N THR A 57 -34.66 14.08 -18.29
CA THR A 57 -36.01 14.62 -18.41
C THR A 57 -36.31 14.50 -19.89
N ASP A 58 -36.83 13.35 -20.30
CA ASP A 58 -37.46 13.19 -21.61
C ASP A 58 -38.67 14.13 -21.63
N LYS A 59 -38.68 15.03 -22.62
CA LYS A 59 -39.73 16.01 -22.89
C LYS A 59 -40.83 15.37 -23.71
#